data_AF-A0A4P9Y932-F1
#
_entry.id   AF-A0A4P9Y932-F1
#
_cell.length_a   1.000
_cell.length_b   1.000
_cell.length_c   1.000
_cell.angle_alpha   90.00
_cell.angle_beta   90.00
_cell.angle_gamma   90.00
#
_symmetry.space_group_name_H-M   'P 1'
#
loop_
_entity.id
_entity.type
_entity.pdbx_description
1 polymer ?
#
loop_
_entity_poly.entity_id
_entity_poly.type
_entity_poly.pdbx_seq_one_letter_code
_entity_poly.pdbx_strand_id
1 'polypeptide(L)'
;MLTLVQINSTRYSPEKRRCQAGWELLPLYSLTFLGFLCLLPTSLMIRGVDDAFGIRLEMDMSVMVGAAGYLVSCAVDMFYDRGPVRALSKLIPGPLFVVTALMCLLHIQVGVPVYEALRRRPNRATEFLDWGSFQEFLHDPEELAELRAFAVREFSVENVLFYERVTRLIHLSALHLHSAHTLADVYDVQSMVRAELGAIHELFIRPGSELEVNLPSGTRKDLNEVFGPSKAPDDAYVLFQAREDIARLMYENTYPRLVAHRKAHASSLLGTRCIGAYKLCHPCRKASMT
;
A
#
# COMPACT_ATOMS: atom_id res chain seq x y z
N MET A 1 -8.05 -13.80 -32.42
CA MET A 1 -8.21 -15.19 -32.91
C MET A 1 -7.79 -16.10 -31.77
N LEU A 2 -8.72 -16.52 -30.90
CA LEU A 2 -8.43 -17.44 -29.80
C LEU A 2 -8.50 -18.86 -30.35
N THR A 3 -7.35 -19.50 -30.53
CA THR A 3 -7.25 -20.92 -30.89
C THR A 3 -7.72 -21.75 -29.72
N LEU A 4 -8.96 -22.21 -29.81
CA LEU A 4 -9.57 -23.13 -28.86
C LEU A 4 -8.90 -24.50 -29.08
N VAL A 5 -7.88 -24.82 -28.27
CA VAL A 5 -7.24 -26.13 -28.28
C VAL A 5 -8.24 -27.12 -27.68
N GLN A 6 -9.01 -27.78 -28.55
CA GLN A 6 -9.86 -28.89 -28.16
C GLN A 6 -8.95 -30.09 -27.84
N ILE A 7 -8.77 -30.38 -26.55
CA ILE A 7 -8.11 -31.62 -26.12
C ILE A 7 -9.06 -32.77 -26.47
N ASN A 8 -8.79 -33.43 -27.59
CA ASN A 8 -9.58 -34.55 -28.08
C ASN A 8 -9.22 -35.80 -27.26
N SER A 9 -9.89 -35.99 -26.13
CA SER A 9 -9.70 -37.19 -25.30
C SER A 9 -10.33 -38.40 -25.99
N THR A 10 -9.53 -39.41 -26.31
CA THR A 10 -9.91 -40.63 -27.06
C THR A 10 -10.87 -41.56 -26.30
N ARG A 11 -11.35 -41.19 -25.12
CA ARG A 11 -12.41 -41.89 -24.36
C ARG A 11 -13.79 -41.19 -24.42
N TYR A 12 -14.00 -40.28 -25.36
CA TYR A 12 -15.30 -39.63 -25.57
C TYR A 12 -16.30 -40.57 -26.26
N SER A 13 -17.11 -41.28 -25.45
CA SER A 13 -18.38 -41.83 -25.94
C SER A 13 -19.45 -40.74 -25.77
N PRO A 14 -20.12 -40.29 -26.85
CA PRO A 14 -21.17 -39.27 -26.78
C PRO A 14 -22.39 -39.70 -25.93
N GLU A 15 -22.50 -40.99 -25.58
CA GLU A 15 -23.57 -41.52 -24.73
C GLU A 15 -23.32 -41.33 -23.22
N LYS A 16 -22.08 -41.12 -22.77
CA LYS A 16 -21.78 -40.92 -21.34
C LYS A 16 -21.57 -39.43 -21.03
N ARG A 17 -22.69 -38.76 -20.70
CA ARG A 17 -22.81 -37.34 -20.30
C ARG A 17 -22.11 -36.97 -18.97
N ARG A 18 -20.84 -37.33 -18.77
CA ARG A 18 -20.06 -36.98 -17.57
C ARG A 18 -18.79 -36.21 -17.93
N CYS A 19 -18.91 -35.18 -18.77
CA CYS A 19 -17.77 -34.34 -19.15
C CYS A 19 -17.32 -33.36 -18.06
N GLN A 20 -18.13 -33.18 -17.00
CA GLN A 20 -17.91 -32.14 -15.99
C GLN A 20 -17.41 -32.68 -14.64
N ALA A 21 -17.42 -34.01 -14.43
CA ALA A 21 -17.02 -34.62 -13.18
C ALA A 21 -16.15 -35.85 -13.47
N GLY A 22 -14.84 -35.70 -13.28
CA GLY A 22 -13.87 -36.74 -13.59
C GLY A 22 -12.53 -36.50 -12.88
N TRP A 23 -11.75 -37.58 -12.73
CA TRP A 23 -10.41 -37.55 -12.11
C TRP A 23 -9.44 -36.65 -12.88
N GLU A 24 -9.75 -36.34 -14.14
CA GLU A 24 -9.01 -35.45 -15.01
C GLU A 24 -8.94 -34.01 -14.45
N LEU A 25 -9.89 -33.60 -13.59
CA LEU A 25 -9.90 -32.30 -12.92
C LEU A 25 -9.11 -32.29 -11.60
N LEU A 26 -8.68 -33.46 -11.10
CA LEU A 26 -7.95 -33.56 -9.83
C LEU A 26 -6.67 -32.69 -9.79
N PRO A 27 -5.82 -32.65 -10.84
CA PRO A 27 -4.65 -31.78 -10.85
C PRO A 27 -5.01 -30.29 -10.72
N LEU A 28 -6.07 -29.85 -11.40
CA LEU A 28 -6.56 -28.47 -11.31
C LEU A 28 -6.99 -28.16 -9.87
N TYR A 29 -7.85 -28.99 -9.27
CA TYR A 29 -8.29 -28.79 -7.89
C TYR A 29 -7.10 -28.79 -6.92
N SER A 30 -6.14 -29.68 -7.12
CA SER A 30 -4.96 -29.80 -6.25
C SER A 30 -4.08 -28.56 -6.33
N LEU A 31 -3.81 -28.05 -7.53
CA LEU A 31 -3.04 -26.81 -7.72
C LEU A 31 -3.76 -25.60 -7.13
N THR A 32 -5.07 -25.48 -7.33
CA THR A 32 -5.86 -24.39 -6.74
C THR A 32 -5.88 -24.47 -5.21
N PHE A 33 -6.04 -25.67 -4.64
CA PHE A 33 -5.99 -25.89 -3.20
C PHE A 33 -4.63 -25.52 -2.62
N LEU A 34 -3.53 -25.94 -3.27
CA LEU A 34 -2.17 -25.56 -2.90
C LEU A 34 -2.00 -24.03 -2.95
N GLY A 35 -2.57 -23.37 -3.97
CA GLY A 35 -2.60 -21.91 -4.05
C GLY A 35 -3.24 -21.27 -2.82
N PHE A 36 -4.43 -21.71 -2.41
CA PHE A 36 -5.08 -21.22 -1.19
C PHE A 36 -4.30 -21.54 0.08
N LEU A 37 -3.69 -22.72 0.16
CA LEU A 37 -2.80 -23.09 1.26
C LEU A 37 -1.57 -22.20 1.37
N CYS A 38 -1.05 -21.66 0.26
CA CYS A 38 0.04 -20.69 0.29
C CYS A 38 -0.43 -19.28 0.68
N LEU A 39 -1.63 -18.88 0.24
CA LEU A 39 -2.19 -17.55 0.54
C LEU A 39 -2.62 -17.40 2.00
N LEU A 40 -3.10 -18.46 2.65
CA LEU A 40 -3.56 -18.40 4.02
C LEU A 40 -2.43 -18.02 5.01
N PRO A 41 -1.25 -18.67 5.04
CA PRO A 41 -0.12 -18.23 5.86
C PRO A 41 0.30 -16.79 5.59
N THR A 42 0.31 -16.34 4.33
CA THR A 42 0.63 -14.96 3.98
C THR A 42 -0.37 -13.98 4.62
N SER A 43 -1.66 -14.27 4.55
CA SER A 43 -2.72 -13.52 5.25
C SER A 43 -2.49 -13.50 6.77
N LEU A 44 -2.09 -14.63 7.36
CA LEU A 44 -1.78 -14.70 8.79
C LEU A 44 -0.54 -13.87 9.16
N MET A 45 0.52 -13.90 8.33
CA MET A 45 1.76 -13.17 8.58
C MET A 45 1.57 -11.66 8.56
N ILE A 46 0.66 -11.15 7.72
CA ILE A 46 0.37 -9.72 7.67
C ILE A 46 -0.64 -9.25 8.74
N ARG A 47 -1.08 -10.11 9.66
CA ARG A 47 -2.11 -9.74 10.67
C ARG A 47 -1.68 -8.67 11.67
N GLY A 48 -0.38 -8.44 11.81
CA GLY A 48 0.16 -7.37 12.67
C GLY A 48 0.44 -6.05 11.94
N VAL A 49 0.26 -6.00 10.62
CA VAL A 49 0.56 -4.80 9.84
C VAL A 49 -0.65 -3.88 9.82
N ASP A 50 -0.47 -2.66 10.33
CA ASP A 50 -1.43 -1.56 10.21
C ASP A 50 -1.37 -1.00 8.79
N ASP A 51 -2.32 -1.40 7.97
CA ASP A 51 -2.39 -1.02 6.56
C ASP A 51 -3.38 0.13 6.35
N ALA A 52 -2.88 1.25 5.81
CA ALA A 52 -3.68 2.45 5.55
C ALA A 52 -4.61 2.32 4.33
N PHE A 53 -4.30 1.43 3.38
CA PHE A 53 -5.02 1.28 2.13
C PHE A 53 -6.07 0.16 2.15
N GLY A 54 -6.09 -0.66 3.19
CA GLY A 54 -7.03 -1.78 3.29
C GLY A 54 -6.69 -2.95 2.35
N ILE A 55 -5.50 -2.97 1.75
CA ILE A 55 -4.92 -4.09 0.99
C ILE A 55 -5.04 -5.40 1.78
N ARG A 56 -4.78 -5.36 3.09
CA ARG A 56 -4.94 -6.52 3.97
C ARG A 56 -6.39 -7.00 4.01
N LEU A 57 -7.34 -6.10 4.19
CA LEU A 57 -8.76 -6.44 4.24
C LEU A 57 -9.21 -7.02 2.90
N GLU A 58 -8.77 -6.43 1.79
CA GLU A 58 -9.03 -6.91 0.44
C GLU A 58 -8.44 -8.30 0.19
N MET A 59 -7.21 -8.54 0.64
CA MET A 59 -6.55 -9.83 0.53
C MET A 59 -7.26 -10.89 1.37
N ASP A 60 -7.62 -10.58 2.62
CA ASP A 60 -8.35 -11.48 3.52
C ASP A 60 -9.74 -11.82 2.94
N MET A 61 -10.49 -10.82 2.47
CA MET A 61 -11.77 -11.03 1.79
C MET A 61 -11.60 -11.87 0.52
N SER A 62 -10.53 -11.64 -0.25
CA SER A 62 -10.26 -12.37 -1.48
C SER A 62 -9.96 -13.84 -1.22
N VAL A 63 -9.15 -14.14 -0.21
CA VAL A 63 -8.85 -15.51 0.23
C VAL A 63 -10.13 -16.19 0.73
N MET A 64 -10.94 -15.50 1.54
CA MET A 64 -12.17 -16.07 2.09
C MET A 64 -13.22 -16.37 1.00
N VAL A 65 -13.50 -15.41 0.11
CA VAL A 65 -14.47 -15.59 -0.98
C VAL A 65 -13.97 -16.64 -1.98
N GLY A 66 -12.69 -16.61 -2.32
CA GLY A 66 -12.07 -17.59 -3.20
C GLY A 66 -12.13 -19.00 -2.62
N ALA A 67 -11.73 -19.19 -1.37
CA ALA A 67 -11.76 -20.49 -0.70
C ALA A 67 -13.19 -21.02 -0.56
N ALA A 68 -14.15 -20.17 -0.17
CA ALA A 68 -15.56 -20.55 -0.09
C ALA A 68 -16.11 -20.97 -1.47
N GLY A 69 -15.86 -20.17 -2.51
CA GLY A 69 -16.28 -20.48 -3.88
C GLY A 69 -15.67 -21.80 -4.39
N TYR A 70 -14.39 -22.02 -4.11
CA TYR A 70 -13.68 -23.26 -4.44
C TYR A 70 -14.29 -24.47 -3.73
N LEU A 71 -14.49 -24.41 -2.41
CA LEU A 71 -15.08 -25.50 -1.64
C LEU A 71 -16.49 -25.84 -2.10
N VAL A 72 -17.31 -24.83 -2.42
CA VAL A 72 -18.65 -25.02 -2.97
C VAL A 72 -18.58 -25.72 -4.34
N SER A 73 -17.68 -25.27 -5.23
CA SER A 73 -17.49 -25.93 -6.53
C SER A 73 -17.10 -27.39 -6.37
N CYS A 74 -16.09 -27.68 -5.54
CA CYS A 74 -15.66 -29.06 -5.27
C CYS A 74 -16.79 -29.91 -4.69
N ALA A 75 -17.59 -29.37 -3.76
CA ALA A 75 -18.72 -30.10 -3.19
C ALA A 75 -19.79 -30.41 -4.25
N VAL A 76 -20.14 -29.45 -5.11
CA VAL A 76 -21.11 -29.66 -6.19
C VAL A 76 -20.61 -30.70 -7.19
N ASP A 77 -19.33 -30.64 -7.56
CA ASP A 77 -18.74 -31.55 -8.54
C ASP A 77 -18.58 -32.98 -7.98
N MET A 78 -18.13 -33.13 -6.72
CA MET A 78 -17.94 -34.45 -6.07
C MET A 78 -19.26 -35.12 -5.69
N PHE A 79 -20.29 -34.35 -5.34
CA PHE A 79 -21.59 -34.89 -4.89
C PHE A 79 -22.69 -34.76 -5.93
N TYR A 80 -22.36 -34.46 -7.19
CA TYR A 80 -23.32 -34.23 -8.28
C TYR A 80 -24.43 -35.30 -8.40
N ASP A 81 -24.10 -36.58 -8.17
CA ASP A 81 -25.04 -37.70 -8.30
C ASP A 81 -25.95 -37.89 -7.06
N ARG A 82 -25.70 -37.19 -5.95
CA ARG A 82 -26.48 -37.33 -4.71
C ARG A 82 -27.69 -36.39 -4.70
N GLY A 83 -28.85 -36.96 -4.41
CA GLY A 83 -30.20 -36.37 -4.45
C GLY A 83 -30.30 -34.83 -4.47
N PRO A 84 -30.08 -34.14 -3.33
CA PRO A 84 -30.28 -32.69 -3.25
C PRO A 84 -29.28 -31.89 -4.09
N VAL A 85 -28.03 -32.34 -4.17
CA VAL A 85 -26.99 -31.69 -4.98
C VAL A 85 -27.28 -31.87 -6.47
N ARG A 86 -27.85 -33.01 -6.88
CA ARG A 86 -28.31 -33.25 -8.25
C ARG A 86 -29.43 -32.29 -8.67
N ALA A 87 -30.32 -31.94 -7.74
CA ALA A 87 -31.37 -30.95 -8.00
C ALA A 87 -30.76 -29.54 -8.14
N LEU A 88 -29.83 -29.19 -7.25
CA LEU A 88 -29.12 -27.91 -7.29
C LEU A 88 -28.27 -27.75 -8.56
N SER A 89 -27.54 -28.78 -8.97
CA SER A 89 -26.64 -28.72 -10.13
C SER A 89 -27.37 -28.64 -11.47
N LYS A 90 -28.64 -29.07 -11.52
CA LYS A 90 -29.53 -28.81 -12.67
C LYS A 90 -29.94 -27.34 -12.76
N LEU A 91 -30.04 -26.65 -11.63
CA LEU A 91 -30.40 -25.24 -11.57
C LEU A 91 -29.18 -24.35 -11.81
N ILE A 92 -28.03 -24.71 -11.22
CA ILE A 92 -26.80 -23.94 -11.26
C ILE A 92 -25.64 -24.87 -11.63
N PRO A 93 -25.15 -24.83 -12.88
CA PRO A 93 -23.94 -25.54 -13.27
C PRO A 93 -22.75 -25.19 -12.39
N GLY A 94 -21.91 -26.18 -12.05
CA GLY A 94 -20.69 -26.02 -11.25
C GLY A 94 -19.83 -24.80 -11.64
N PRO A 95 -19.53 -24.58 -12.94
CA PRO A 95 -18.76 -23.42 -13.38
C PRO A 95 -19.36 -22.06 -13.02
N LEU A 96 -20.69 -21.96 -12.86
CA LEU A 96 -21.32 -20.70 -12.46
C LEU A 96 -20.93 -20.31 -11.03
N PHE A 97 -20.69 -21.25 -10.11
CA PHE A 97 -20.22 -20.92 -8.77
C PHE A 97 -18.84 -20.25 -8.80
N VAL A 98 -17.94 -20.75 -9.65
CA VAL A 98 -16.61 -20.16 -9.85
C VAL A 98 -16.75 -18.77 -10.48
N VAL A 99 -17.57 -18.62 -11.52
CA VAL A 99 -17.83 -17.32 -12.14
C VAL A 99 -18.42 -16.34 -11.13
N THR A 100 -19.38 -16.75 -10.30
CA THR A 100 -19.96 -15.91 -9.25
C THR A 100 -18.90 -15.49 -8.23
N ALA A 101 -18.04 -16.42 -7.77
CA ALA A 101 -16.95 -16.08 -6.87
C ALA A 101 -15.98 -15.06 -7.50
N LEU A 102 -15.60 -15.26 -8.77
CA LEU A 102 -14.75 -14.30 -9.52
C LEU A 102 -15.43 -12.93 -9.67
N MET A 103 -16.74 -12.89 -9.91
CA MET A 103 -17.47 -11.63 -9.96
C MET A 103 -17.49 -10.94 -8.60
N CYS A 104 -17.70 -11.67 -7.50
CA CYS A 104 -17.59 -11.11 -6.15
C CYS A 104 -16.19 -10.55 -5.88
N LEU A 105 -15.14 -11.27 -6.26
CA LEU A 105 -13.75 -10.81 -6.14
C LEU A 105 -13.52 -9.54 -6.94
N LEU A 106 -14.00 -9.47 -8.18
CA LEU A 106 -13.91 -8.26 -9.00
C LEU A 106 -14.61 -7.06 -8.35
N HIS A 107 -15.79 -7.27 -7.75
CA HIS A 107 -16.49 -6.21 -7.02
C HIS A 107 -15.74 -5.76 -5.76
N ILE A 108 -15.07 -6.68 -5.06
CA ILE A 108 -14.23 -6.33 -3.91
C ILE A 108 -13.01 -5.54 -4.39
N GLN A 109 -12.26 -6.04 -5.37
CA GLN A 109 -11.00 -5.46 -5.83
C GLN A 109 -11.14 -4.14 -6.60
N VAL A 110 -12.27 -3.93 -7.29
CA VAL A 110 -12.49 -2.71 -8.08
C VAL A 110 -13.57 -1.84 -7.45
N GLY A 111 -14.67 -2.46 -7.05
CA GLY A 111 -15.83 -1.73 -6.53
C GLY A 111 -15.56 -1.05 -5.20
N VAL A 112 -14.85 -1.70 -4.26
CA VAL A 112 -14.53 -1.11 -2.96
C VAL A 112 -13.56 0.06 -3.10
N PRO A 113 -12.39 -0.05 -3.77
CA PRO A 113 -11.49 1.09 -3.95
C PRO A 113 -12.14 2.26 -4.69
N VAL A 114 -12.95 2.00 -5.72
CA VAL A 114 -13.66 3.05 -6.45
C VAL A 114 -14.72 3.71 -5.56
N TYR A 115 -15.51 2.92 -4.83
CA TYR A 115 -16.50 3.45 -3.90
C TYR A 115 -15.82 4.29 -2.81
N GLU A 116 -14.70 3.83 -2.27
CA GLU A 116 -13.93 4.58 -1.29
C GLU A 116 -13.33 5.85 -1.90
N ALA A 117 -12.76 5.81 -3.09
CA ALA A 117 -12.24 6.99 -3.79
C ALA A 117 -13.34 8.03 -4.07
N LEU A 118 -14.54 7.58 -4.46
CA LEU A 118 -15.69 8.46 -4.70
C LEU A 118 -16.29 9.00 -3.39
N ARG A 119 -16.31 8.19 -2.33
CA ARG A 119 -16.82 8.57 -1.01
C ARG A 119 -15.86 9.52 -0.30
N ARG A 120 -14.55 9.28 -0.42
CA ARG A 120 -13.47 10.22 -0.11
C ARG A 120 -13.47 11.31 -1.18
N ARG A 121 -14.59 12.04 -1.31
CA ARG A 121 -14.57 13.35 -1.96
C ARG A 121 -13.36 14.08 -1.40
N PRO A 122 -12.52 14.72 -2.24
CA PRO A 122 -11.33 15.40 -1.78
C PRO A 122 -11.76 16.27 -0.62
N ASN A 123 -11.34 15.89 0.59
CA ASN A 123 -11.72 16.63 1.76
C ASN A 123 -11.22 18.03 1.48
N ARG A 124 -12.11 19.03 1.38
CA ARG A 124 -11.72 20.46 1.31
C ARG A 124 -10.73 20.86 2.42
N ALA A 125 -10.54 20.00 3.42
CA ALA A 125 -9.44 20.07 4.37
C ALA A 125 -8.03 20.12 3.73
N THR A 126 -7.81 19.61 2.52
CA THR A 126 -6.53 19.76 1.79
C THR A 126 -6.42 21.09 1.05
N GLU A 127 -7.54 21.79 0.86
CA GLU A 127 -7.62 23.09 0.18
C GLU A 127 -6.94 24.23 0.99
N PHE A 128 -6.55 23.97 2.24
CA PHE A 128 -5.88 24.92 3.14
C PHE A 128 -4.50 24.46 3.62
N LEU A 129 -3.95 23.38 3.06
CA LEU A 129 -2.56 23.06 3.35
C LEU A 129 -1.69 24.01 2.53
N ASP A 130 -0.95 24.86 3.22
CA ASP A 130 0.04 25.74 2.61
C ASP A 130 1.39 25.02 2.58
N TRP A 131 2.16 25.25 1.51
CA TRP A 131 3.50 24.70 1.36
C TRP A 131 4.44 25.21 2.46
N GLY A 132 4.30 26.48 2.86
CA GLY A 132 5.09 27.07 3.95
C GLY A 132 4.88 26.35 5.28
N SER A 133 3.62 26.06 5.63
CA SER A 133 3.31 25.28 6.84
C SER A 133 3.89 23.86 6.80
N PHE A 134 3.98 23.24 5.63
CA PHE A 134 4.63 21.94 5.49
C PHE A 134 6.16 22.03 5.63
N GLN A 135 6.79 23.09 5.10
CA GLN A 135 8.22 23.30 5.32
C GLN A 135 8.54 23.50 6.80
N GLU A 136 7.75 24.31 7.51
CA GLU A 136 7.88 24.46 8.97
C GLU A 136 7.70 23.12 9.71
N PHE A 137 6.70 22.33 9.29
CA PHE A 137 6.48 20.98 9.82
C PHE A 137 7.71 20.07 9.64
N LEU A 138 8.39 20.12 8.48
CA LEU A 138 9.59 19.31 8.23
C LEU A 138 10.80 19.74 9.07
N HIS A 139 10.81 20.96 9.61
CA HIS A 139 11.87 21.45 10.48
C HIS A 139 11.71 21.01 11.95
N ASP A 140 10.51 20.59 12.36
CA ASP A 140 10.26 20.05 13.69
C ASP A 140 10.56 18.53 13.72
N PRO A 141 11.53 18.07 14.53
CA PRO A 141 11.91 16.66 14.58
C PRO A 141 10.81 15.74 15.15
N GLU A 142 9.91 16.24 16.01
CA GLU A 142 8.82 15.43 16.56
C GLU A 142 7.74 15.20 15.49
N GLU A 143 7.37 16.27 14.78
CA GLU A 143 6.41 16.22 13.66
C GLU A 143 6.95 15.34 12.52
N LEU A 144 8.23 15.46 12.19
CA LEU A 144 8.90 14.62 11.20
C LEU A 144 8.95 13.14 11.62
N ALA A 145 9.14 12.85 12.92
CA ALA A 145 9.08 11.49 13.43
C ALA A 145 7.67 10.90 13.31
N GLU A 146 6.62 11.69 13.52
CA GLU A 146 5.25 11.26 13.26
C GLU A 146 5.00 11.02 11.77
N LEU A 147 5.45 11.92 10.88
CA LEU A 147 5.36 11.71 9.43
C LEU A 147 6.07 10.43 9.01
N ARG A 148 7.26 10.14 9.57
CA ARG A 148 7.98 8.89 9.31
C ARG A 148 7.15 7.68 9.74
N ALA A 149 6.61 7.68 10.96
CA ALA A 149 5.79 6.57 11.46
C ALA A 149 4.53 6.36 10.60
N PHE A 150 3.92 7.45 10.12
CA PHE A 150 2.80 7.41 9.21
C PHE A 150 3.20 6.87 7.83
N ALA A 151 4.32 7.32 7.26
CA ALA A 151 4.82 6.86 5.97
C ALA A 151 5.19 5.37 5.97
N VAL A 152 5.63 4.80 7.10
CA VAL A 152 5.81 3.34 7.25
C VAL A 152 4.50 2.59 7.04
N ARG A 153 3.39 3.10 7.58
CA ARG A 153 2.05 2.49 7.41
C ARG A 153 1.52 2.63 5.98
N GLU A 154 1.98 3.65 5.26
CA GLU A 154 1.62 3.88 3.86
C GLU A 154 2.61 3.26 2.87
N PHE A 155 3.62 2.52 3.34
CA PHE A 155 4.67 1.94 2.49
C PHE A 155 5.37 2.99 1.60
N SER A 156 5.56 4.21 2.12
CA SER A 156 6.17 5.35 1.41
C SER A 156 7.29 6.03 2.22
N VAL A 157 7.90 5.27 3.13
CA VAL A 157 8.91 5.74 4.10
C VAL A 157 10.22 6.16 3.44
N GLU A 158 10.52 5.63 2.26
CA GLU A 158 11.74 5.93 1.49
C GLU A 158 11.90 7.42 1.23
N ASN A 159 10.81 8.14 0.97
CA ASN A 159 10.82 9.59 0.73
C ASN A 159 11.25 10.37 1.98
N VAL A 160 10.72 9.98 3.16
CA VAL A 160 11.05 10.62 4.43
C VAL A 160 12.52 10.33 4.81
N LEU A 161 12.95 9.07 4.68
CA LEU A 161 14.31 8.67 5.01
C LEU A 161 15.35 9.32 4.10
N PHE A 162 15.05 9.42 2.80
CA PHE A 162 15.89 10.13 1.85
C PHE A 162 16.01 11.61 2.22
N TYR A 163 14.87 12.28 2.45
CA TYR A 163 14.83 13.69 2.84
C TYR A 163 15.69 13.96 4.09
N GLU A 164 15.54 13.14 5.13
CA GLU A 164 16.29 13.26 6.38
C GLU A 164 17.79 13.05 6.18
N ARG A 165 18.16 12.04 5.38
CA ARG A 165 19.55 11.69 5.15
C ARG A 165 20.27 12.75 4.33
N VAL A 166 19.64 13.27 3.28
CA VAL A 166 20.18 14.38 2.48
C VAL A 166 20.25 15.67 3.30
N THR A 167 19.22 15.98 4.09
CA THR A 167 19.22 17.17 4.97
C THR A 167 20.36 17.12 5.98
N ARG A 168 20.59 15.96 6.59
CA ARG A 168 21.70 15.73 7.51
C ARG A 168 23.05 15.90 6.81
N LEU A 169 23.22 15.32 5.63
CA LEU A 169 24.45 15.44 4.85
C LEU A 169 24.75 16.90 4.49
N ILE A 170 23.75 17.65 4.04
CA ILE A 170 23.85 19.09 3.74
C ILE A 170 24.24 19.89 4.99
N HIS A 171 23.63 19.59 6.13
CA HIS A 171 23.94 20.29 7.38
C HIS A 171 25.37 19.98 7.86
N LEU A 172 25.78 18.70 7.78
CA LEU A 172 27.13 18.28 8.12
C LEU A 172 28.17 18.93 7.20
N SER A 173 27.93 18.96 5.88
CA SER A 173 28.86 19.60 4.95
C SER A 173 28.98 21.10 5.21
N ALA A 174 27.86 21.78 5.49
CA ALA A 174 27.86 23.21 5.82
C ALA A 174 28.61 23.52 7.13
N LEU A 175 28.38 22.74 8.19
CA LEU A 175 29.07 22.93 9.48
C LEU A 175 30.58 22.72 9.34
N HIS A 176 31.01 21.62 8.70
CA HIS A 176 32.43 21.31 8.58
C HIS A 176 33.18 22.29 7.68
N LEU A 177 32.52 22.83 6.64
CA LEU A 177 33.13 23.87 5.80
C LEU A 177 33.44 25.15 6.60
N HIS A 178 32.65 25.47 7.63
CA HIS A 178 32.90 26.61 8.51
C HIS A 178 33.95 26.34 9.58
N SER A 179 34.11 25.08 10.02
CA SER A 179 35.03 24.71 11.10
C SER A 179 36.39 24.21 10.63
N ALA A 180 36.59 23.95 9.34
CA ALA A 180 37.86 23.45 8.82
C ALA A 180 38.95 24.53 8.88
N HIS A 181 39.91 24.37 9.81
CA HIS A 181 41.05 25.27 9.98
C HIS A 181 42.30 24.79 9.23
N THR A 182 42.39 23.50 8.91
CA THR A 182 43.53 22.91 8.21
C THR A 182 43.10 22.18 6.93
N LEU A 183 44.01 22.06 5.96
CA LEU A 183 43.78 21.29 4.73
C LEU A 183 43.49 19.81 5.01
N ALA A 184 44.13 19.25 6.04
CA ALA A 184 43.91 17.85 6.44
C ALA A 184 42.46 17.60 6.87
N ASP A 185 41.86 18.53 7.62
CA ASP A 185 40.45 18.44 8.04
C ASP A 185 39.50 18.49 6.83
N VAL A 186 39.82 19.31 5.82
CA VAL A 186 39.01 19.41 4.59
C VAL A 186 39.00 18.08 3.83
N TYR A 187 40.16 17.42 3.69
CA TYR A 187 40.26 16.13 3.01
C TYR A 187 39.47 15.02 3.71
N ASP A 188 39.54 14.98 5.05
CA ASP A 188 38.81 13.97 5.83
C ASP A 188 37.29 14.14 5.68
N VAL A 189 36.80 15.38 5.81
CA VAL A 189 35.38 15.72 5.61
C VAL A 189 34.89 15.38 4.21
N GLN A 190 35.67 15.71 3.17
CA GLN A 190 35.30 15.35 1.80
C GLN A 190 35.21 13.83 1.61
N SER A 191 36.10 13.07 2.25
CA SER A 191 36.07 11.61 2.18
C SER A 191 34.80 11.04 2.84
N MET A 192 34.41 11.58 4.01
CA MET A 192 33.19 11.20 4.71
C MET A 192 31.93 11.56 3.92
N VAL A 193 31.86 12.78 3.38
CA VAL A 193 30.75 13.23 2.52
C VAL A 193 30.63 12.34 1.30
N ARG A 194 31.75 11.99 0.65
CA ARG A 194 31.75 11.11 -0.52
C ARG A 194 31.30 9.68 -0.17
N ALA A 195 31.72 9.15 0.98
CA ALA A 195 31.26 7.85 1.44
C ALA A 195 29.75 7.83 1.71
N GLU A 196 29.22 8.87 2.38
CA GLU A 196 27.79 9.00 2.66
C GLU A 196 26.97 9.21 1.39
N LEU A 197 27.50 9.97 0.43
CA LEU A 197 26.93 10.11 -0.91
C LEU A 197 26.82 8.77 -1.64
N GLY A 198 27.87 7.95 -1.59
CA GLY A 198 27.83 6.59 -2.13
C GLY A 198 26.76 5.73 -1.46
N ALA A 199 26.62 5.83 -0.14
CA ALA A 199 25.58 5.10 0.60
C ALA A 199 24.16 5.57 0.22
N ILE A 200 23.94 6.88 0.03
CA ILE A 200 22.66 7.43 -0.44
C ILE A 200 22.35 6.92 -1.85
N HIS A 201 23.34 6.93 -2.74
CA HIS A 201 23.17 6.45 -4.11
C HIS A 201 22.74 4.98 -4.15
N GLU A 202 23.45 4.11 -3.45
CA GLU A 202 23.15 2.67 -3.44
C GLU A 202 21.80 2.34 -2.80
N LEU A 203 21.40 3.08 -1.76
CA LEU A 203 20.18 2.78 -1.01
C LEU A 203 18.92 3.39 -1.63
N PHE A 204 19.00 4.59 -2.22
CA PHE A 204 17.81 5.35 -2.66
C PHE A 204 17.76 5.68 -4.15
N ILE A 205 18.90 5.76 -4.86
CA ILE A 205 18.93 6.31 -6.23
C ILE A 205 19.11 5.20 -7.28
N ARG A 206 19.93 4.21 -6.96
CA ARG A 206 20.24 3.10 -7.86
C ARG A 206 18.95 2.39 -8.29
N PRO A 207 18.75 2.13 -9.60
CA PRO A 207 17.57 1.37 -10.05
C PRO A 207 17.50 -0.01 -9.41
N GLY A 208 16.35 -0.34 -8.82
CA GLY A 208 16.12 -1.57 -8.07
C GLY A 208 16.70 -1.58 -6.66
N SER A 209 17.10 -0.42 -6.12
CA SER A 209 17.50 -0.30 -4.71
C SER A 209 16.31 -0.54 -3.77
N GLU A 210 16.60 -0.99 -2.55
CA GLU A 210 15.58 -1.37 -1.56
C GLU A 210 14.63 -0.22 -1.22
N LEU A 211 15.16 1.00 -1.18
CA LEU A 211 14.42 2.23 -0.88
C LEU A 211 14.46 3.19 -2.07
N GLU A 212 14.36 2.68 -3.30
CA GLU A 212 14.39 3.50 -4.51
C GLU A 212 13.33 4.61 -4.46
N VAL A 213 13.76 5.87 -4.50
CA VAL A 213 12.86 7.02 -4.47
C VAL A 213 12.36 7.41 -5.85
N ASN A 214 11.10 7.85 -5.91
CA ASN A 214 10.46 8.29 -7.16
C ASN A 214 10.83 9.75 -7.49
N LEU A 215 12.02 9.94 -8.06
CA LEU A 215 12.51 11.24 -8.51
C LEU A 215 12.11 11.55 -9.95
N PRO A 216 11.91 12.84 -10.31
CA PRO A 216 11.81 13.26 -11.70
C PRO A 216 13.00 12.77 -12.54
N SER A 217 12.74 12.41 -13.79
CA SER A 217 13.77 11.84 -14.68
C SER A 217 14.98 12.76 -14.87
N GLY A 218 14.76 14.09 -14.89
CA GLY A 218 15.82 15.10 -14.92
C GLY A 218 16.72 15.02 -13.69
N THR A 219 16.13 15.18 -12.50
CA THR A 219 16.84 15.12 -11.21
C THR A 219 17.58 13.80 -11.01
N ARG A 220 16.98 12.67 -11.39
CA ARG A 220 17.65 11.36 -11.33
C ARG A 220 18.86 11.28 -12.26
N LYS A 221 18.74 11.81 -13.47
CA LYS A 221 19.85 11.86 -14.43
C LYS A 221 20.98 12.72 -13.88
N ASP A 222 20.66 13.90 -13.35
CA ASP A 222 21.64 14.83 -12.78
C ASP A 222 22.37 14.19 -11.58
N LEU A 223 21.63 13.50 -10.70
CA LEU A 223 22.24 12.73 -9.61
C LEU A 223 23.18 11.64 -10.13
N ASN A 224 22.74 10.82 -11.10
CA ASN A 224 23.59 9.76 -11.66
C ASN A 224 24.86 10.32 -12.33
N GLU A 225 24.80 11.51 -12.92
CA GLU A 225 25.97 12.21 -13.44
C GLU A 225 26.91 12.67 -12.32
N VAL A 226 26.38 13.17 -11.20
CA VAL A 226 27.15 13.59 -10.01
C VAL A 226 27.80 12.40 -9.30
N PHE A 227 27.11 11.25 -9.22
CA PHE A 227 27.64 10.03 -8.63
C PHE A 227 28.58 9.24 -9.57
N GLY A 228 28.75 9.69 -10.81
CA GLY A 228 29.65 9.07 -11.78
C GLY A 228 31.14 9.15 -11.37
N PRO A 229 32.00 8.21 -11.80
CA PRO A 229 33.40 8.11 -11.40
C PRO A 229 34.28 9.31 -11.80
N SER A 230 33.76 10.21 -12.64
CA SER A 230 34.54 11.26 -13.29
C SER A 230 34.26 12.69 -12.79
N LYS A 231 33.32 12.90 -11.86
CA LYS A 231 32.99 14.25 -11.36
C LYS A 231 33.31 14.41 -9.86
N ALA A 232 33.86 15.58 -9.52
CA ALA A 232 33.96 16.00 -8.14
C ALA A 232 32.56 16.35 -7.60
N PRO A 233 32.23 16.01 -6.36
CA PRO A 233 30.91 16.23 -5.76
C PRO A 233 30.63 17.70 -5.40
N ASP A 234 31.09 18.65 -6.22
CA ASP A 234 30.93 20.08 -5.97
C ASP A 234 29.51 20.59 -6.26
N ASP A 235 28.69 19.79 -6.95
CA ASP A 235 27.31 20.11 -7.31
C ASP A 235 26.32 19.84 -6.16
N ALA A 236 26.57 20.43 -4.99
CA ALA A 236 25.65 20.39 -3.84
C ALA A 236 24.23 20.80 -4.24
N TYR A 237 24.10 21.68 -5.25
CA TYR A 237 22.83 22.11 -5.83
C TYR A 237 21.93 20.94 -6.28
N VAL A 238 22.49 19.89 -6.87
CA VAL A 238 21.70 18.74 -7.35
C VAL A 238 21.07 17.97 -6.19
N LEU A 239 21.77 17.87 -5.04
CA LEU A 239 21.22 17.27 -3.83
C LEU A 239 20.12 18.13 -3.20
N PHE A 240 20.30 19.47 -3.20
CA PHE A 240 19.24 20.38 -2.77
C PHE A 240 17.99 20.22 -3.62
N GLN A 241 18.13 20.19 -4.95
CA GLN A 241 17.02 19.99 -5.86
C GLN A 241 16.32 18.65 -5.62
N ALA A 242 17.07 17.56 -5.48
CA ALA A 242 16.51 16.25 -5.19
C ALA A 242 15.76 16.21 -3.84
N ARG A 243 16.28 16.89 -2.82
CA ARG A 243 15.60 17.05 -1.54
C ARG A 243 14.27 17.79 -1.68
N GLU A 244 14.24 18.91 -2.42
CA GLU A 244 13.02 19.69 -2.64
C GLU A 244 11.97 18.91 -3.47
N ASP A 245 12.40 18.16 -4.48
CA ASP A 245 11.52 17.31 -5.28
C ASP A 245 10.84 16.23 -4.40
N ILE A 246 11.60 15.61 -3.51
CA ILE A 246 11.05 14.62 -2.57
C ILE A 246 10.17 15.27 -1.50
N ALA A 247 10.53 16.45 -1.01
CA ALA A 247 9.66 17.21 -0.12
C ALA A 247 8.31 17.53 -0.80
N ARG A 248 8.34 17.93 -2.08
CA ARG A 248 7.13 18.18 -2.87
C ARG A 248 6.30 16.91 -3.03
N LEU A 249 6.95 15.78 -3.33
CA LEU A 249 6.26 14.50 -3.43
C LEU A 249 5.59 14.09 -2.11
N MET A 250 6.26 14.29 -0.97
CA MET A 250 5.69 14.05 0.36
C MET A 250 4.50 14.98 0.64
N TYR A 251 4.61 16.25 0.29
CA TYR A 251 3.54 17.24 0.45
C TYR A 251 2.31 16.92 -0.39
N GLU A 252 2.50 16.50 -1.64
CA GLU A 252 1.37 16.21 -2.53
C GLU A 252 0.66 14.91 -2.14
N ASN A 253 1.43 13.90 -1.71
CA ASN A 253 0.91 12.56 -1.53
C ASN A 253 0.71 12.20 -0.06
N THR A 254 1.72 12.35 0.78
CA THR A 254 1.74 11.76 2.14
C THR A 254 1.13 12.71 3.18
N TYR A 255 1.51 13.99 3.16
CA TYR A 255 1.14 14.96 4.19
C TYR A 255 -0.39 15.22 4.30
N PRO A 256 -1.14 15.40 3.19
CA PRO A 256 -2.59 15.49 3.21
C PRO A 256 -3.28 14.33 3.92
N ARG A 257 -2.77 13.11 3.72
CA ARG A 257 -3.31 11.89 4.33
C ARG A 257 -2.99 11.83 5.82
N LEU A 258 -1.79 12.24 6.23
CA LEU A 258 -1.45 12.39 7.64
C LEU A 258 -2.38 13.38 8.34
N VAL A 259 -2.61 14.55 7.75
CA VAL A 259 -3.52 15.56 8.33
C VAL A 259 -4.96 15.04 8.44
N ALA A 260 -5.44 14.33 7.41
CA ALA A 260 -6.75 13.69 7.45
C ALA A 260 -6.82 12.61 8.54
N HIS A 261 -5.76 11.80 8.70
CA HIS A 261 -5.64 10.79 9.74
C HIS A 261 -5.69 11.41 11.15
N ARG A 262 -4.93 12.49 11.40
CA ARG A 262 -4.98 13.25 12.66
C ARG A 262 -6.39 13.74 12.97
N LYS A 263 -7.09 14.32 11.98
CA LYS A 263 -8.48 14.80 12.14
C LYS A 263 -9.46 13.67 12.46
N ALA A 264 -9.33 12.53 11.80
CA ALA A 264 -10.16 11.35 12.06
C ALA A 264 -9.93 10.80 13.47
N HIS A 265 -8.67 10.71 13.89
CA HIS A 265 -8.28 10.25 15.22
C HIS A 265 -8.72 11.22 16.33
N ALA A 266 -8.58 12.53 16.14
CA ALA A 266 -9.08 13.53 17.07
C ALA A 266 -10.62 13.46 17.23
N SER A 267 -11.33 13.25 16.12
CA SER A 267 -12.79 13.12 16.12
C SER A 267 -13.26 11.85 16.84
N SER A 268 -12.55 10.72 16.70
CA SER A 268 -12.91 9.47 17.37
C SER A 268 -12.77 9.58 18.89
N LEU A 269 -11.71 10.24 19.37
CA LEU A 269 -11.47 10.52 20.79
C LEU A 269 -12.53 11.45 21.39
N LEU A 270 -12.96 12.48 20.66
CA LEU A 270 -14.02 13.38 21.10
C LEU A 270 -15.40 12.70 21.08
N GLY A 271 -15.67 11.88 20.07
CA GLY A 271 -16.92 11.11 19.95
C GLY A 271 -17.11 10.11 21.09
N THR A 272 -16.03 9.48 21.58
CA THR A 272 -16.12 8.55 22.72
C THR A 272 -16.41 9.28 24.04
N ARG A 273 -15.98 10.53 24.20
CA ARG A 273 -16.27 11.32 25.40
C ARG A 273 -17.71 11.84 25.45
N CYS A 274 -18.33 12.13 24.31
CA CYS A 274 -19.71 12.62 24.29
C CYS A 274 -20.75 11.52 24.53
N ILE A 275 -20.50 10.26 24.14
CA ILE A 275 -21.47 9.16 24.33
C ILE A 275 -21.62 8.76 25.82
N GLY A 276 -20.64 9.08 26.67
CA GLY A 276 -20.71 8.87 28.13
C GLY A 276 -21.48 9.94 28.91
N ALA A 277 -21.73 11.12 28.34
CA ALA A 277 -22.34 12.25 29.06
C ALA A 277 -23.85 12.43 28.82
N TYR A 278 -24.44 11.78 27.81
CA TYR A 278 -25.88 11.90 27.51
C TYR A 278 -26.80 11.03 28.38
N LYS A 279 -26.27 10.28 29.37
CA LYS A 279 -27.09 9.46 30.28
C LYS A 279 -27.50 10.14 31.60
N LEU A 280 -27.17 11.42 31.82
CA LEU A 280 -27.50 12.11 33.08
C LEU A 280 -28.22 13.46 32.98
N CYS A 281 -28.51 13.98 31.78
CA CYS A 281 -29.38 15.15 31.65
C CYS A 281 -30.83 14.72 31.40
N HIS A 282 -31.53 14.42 32.49
CA HIS A 282 -33.00 14.39 32.52
C HIS A 282 -33.55 15.77 32.10
N PRO A 283 -34.68 15.83 31.36
CA PRO A 283 -35.31 17.09 31.02
C PRO A 283 -36.00 17.68 32.25
N CYS A 284 -35.45 18.77 32.79
CA CYS A 284 -36.17 19.62 33.74
C CYS A 284 -37.25 20.39 32.96
N ARG A 285 -38.37 19.71 32.70
CA ARG A 285 -39.56 20.24 32.04
C ARG A 285 -40.51 20.79 33.11
N LYS A 286 -40.80 22.10 33.01
CA LYS A 286 -42.01 22.83 33.45
C LYS A 286 -42.23 23.05 34.96
N ALA A 287 -42.22 24.33 35.35
CA ALA A 287 -43.35 24.96 36.05
C ALA A 287 -43.20 26.50 36.04
N SER A 288 -43.95 27.17 35.15
CA SER A 288 -44.40 28.56 35.35
C SER A 288 -45.63 28.74 34.49
N MET A 289 -46.80 28.42 35.06
CA MET A 289 -48.09 28.87 34.56
C MET A 289 -48.26 30.33 35.01
N THR A 290 -48.49 31.19 34.03
CA THR A 290 -49.23 32.45 34.15
C THR A 290 -50.42 32.31 33.22
#